data_AF-A0A1Q7WVB2-F1
#
_entry.id   AF-A0A1Q7WVB2-F1
#
_cell.length_a   1.000
_cell.length_b   1.000
_cell.length_c   1.000
_cell.angle_alpha   90.00
_cell.angle_beta   90.00
_cell.angle_gamma   90.00
#
_symmetry.space_group_name_H-M   'P 1'
#
loop_
_entity.id
_entity.type
_entity.pdbx_description
1 polymer ?
#
loop_
_entity_poly.entity_id
_entity_poly.type
_entity_poly.pdbx_seq_one_letter_code
_entity_poly.pdbx_strand_id
1 'polypeptide(L)'
;MSPAYNWPGIAAERFANQCREIIAPFLDEYGFRCVRDHVTPNSASLSFANGDRYLALSLSFDPRDAPHACRVILGEGSLEMPECDWNGIGLWRLVDEPRTNPVEIKGIDDVDSALAEVLMQLQQAAPDFLRGDVRRFRAARVEQNKDREPYTIWAPDRAGKYVSRPDPASIALKERYSKP
;
A
#
# COMPACT_ATOMS: atom_id res chain seq x y z
N MET A 1 -1.17 8.64 34.12
CA MET A 1 -0.61 8.11 32.86
C MET A 1 0.27 9.21 32.28
N SER A 2 1.56 8.94 32.08
CA SER A 2 2.53 9.96 31.67
C SER A 2 2.40 10.24 30.15
N PRO A 3 2.53 11.49 29.67
CA PRO A 3 2.33 11.86 28.26
C PRO A 3 3.25 11.18 27.24
N ALA A 4 4.33 10.53 27.69
CA ALA A 4 5.36 9.94 26.83
C ALA A 4 4.95 8.62 26.12
N TYR A 5 3.79 8.02 26.43
CA TYR A 5 3.42 6.68 25.92
C TYR A 5 2.35 6.65 24.81
N ASN A 6 1.79 7.79 24.39
CA ASN A 6 0.77 7.83 23.32
C ASN A 6 1.28 8.41 21.99
N TRP A 7 2.60 8.41 21.77
CA TRP A 7 3.17 8.94 20.54
C TRP A 7 2.71 8.22 19.26
N PRO A 8 2.42 6.90 19.25
CA PRO A 8 1.91 6.22 18.05
C PRO A 8 0.56 6.77 17.56
N GLY A 9 -0.36 7.04 18.49
CA GLY A 9 -1.67 7.59 18.15
C GLY A 9 -1.57 9.01 17.60
N ILE A 10 -0.73 9.84 18.24
CA ILE A 10 -0.44 11.20 17.77
C ILE A 10 0.20 11.17 16.38
N ALA A 11 1.15 10.26 16.14
CA ALA A 11 1.79 10.12 14.85
C ALA A 11 0.82 9.61 13.76
N ALA A 12 -0.08 8.69 14.09
CA ALA A 12 -1.10 8.19 13.17
C ALA A 12 -2.12 9.29 12.79
N GLU A 13 -2.58 10.07 13.77
CA GLU A 13 -3.44 11.24 13.52
C GLU A 13 -2.72 12.30 12.68
N ARG A 14 -1.46 12.61 13.01
CA ARG A 14 -0.63 13.55 12.24
C ARG A 14 -0.48 13.11 10.80
N PHE A 15 -0.17 11.83 10.56
CA PHE A 15 -0.05 11.28 9.22
C PHE A 15 -1.35 11.41 8.43
N ALA A 16 -2.48 11.08 9.05
CA ALA A 16 -3.77 11.18 8.38
C ALA A 16 -4.10 12.63 8.01
N ASN A 17 -3.86 13.57 8.92
CA ASN A 17 -4.06 15.00 8.67
C ASN A 17 -3.15 15.50 7.55
N GLN A 18 -1.86 15.16 7.59
CA GLN A 18 -0.92 15.55 6.55
C GLN A 18 -1.22 14.90 5.19
N CYS A 19 -1.71 13.65 5.16
CA CYS A 19 -2.23 13.07 3.92
C CYS A 19 -3.42 13.87 3.36
N ARG A 20 -4.33 14.34 4.21
CA ARG A 20 -5.46 15.18 3.77
C ARG A 20 -5.04 16.57 3.31
N GLU A 21 -4.03 17.15 3.92
CA GLU A 21 -3.57 18.53 3.65
C GLU A 21 -2.60 18.62 2.47
N ILE A 22 -1.75 17.61 2.27
CA ILE A 22 -0.66 17.64 1.27
C ILE A 22 -0.92 16.65 0.14
N ILE A 23 -1.20 15.39 0.47
CA ILE A 23 -1.31 14.33 -0.54
C ILE A 23 -2.64 14.42 -1.29
N ALA A 24 -3.75 14.65 -0.58
CA ALA A 24 -5.08 14.68 -1.20
C ALA A 24 -5.24 15.79 -2.25
N PRO A 25 -4.82 17.05 -2.01
CA PRO A 25 -4.91 18.09 -3.04
C PRO A 25 -4.03 17.79 -4.26
N PHE A 26 -2.82 17.28 -4.05
CA PHE A 26 -1.95 16.85 -5.14
C PHE A 26 -2.59 15.76 -6.00
N LEU A 27 -3.16 14.73 -5.36
CA LEU A 27 -3.82 13.63 -6.07
C LEU A 27 -5.12 14.07 -6.75
N ASP A 28 -5.80 15.10 -6.23
CA ASP A 28 -7.00 15.67 -6.83
C ASP A 28 -6.70 16.30 -8.20
N GLU A 29 -5.52 16.89 -8.39
CA GLU A 29 -5.07 17.40 -9.70
C GLU A 29 -5.04 16.31 -10.79
N TYR A 30 -4.91 15.05 -10.38
CA TYR A 30 -4.93 13.87 -11.24
C TYR A 30 -6.28 13.13 -11.21
N GLY A 31 -7.32 13.72 -10.61
CA GLY A 31 -8.68 13.18 -10.54
C GLY A 31 -8.88 12.06 -9.53
N PHE A 32 -7.94 11.83 -8.62
CA PHE A 32 -8.11 10.85 -7.54
C PHE A 32 -8.92 11.45 -6.39
N ARG A 33 -9.83 10.64 -5.82
CA ARG A 33 -10.65 11.00 -4.66
C ARG A 33 -10.41 10.04 -3.51
N CYS A 34 -10.41 10.54 -2.28
CA CYS A 34 -10.32 9.70 -1.10
C CYS A 34 -11.56 8.78 -1.03
N VAL A 35 -11.32 7.46 -0.95
CA VAL A 35 -12.37 6.43 -0.87
C VAL A 35 -12.30 5.62 0.42
N ARG A 36 -11.16 5.65 1.13
CA ARG A 36 -11.00 5.06 2.46
C ARG A 36 -10.11 5.96 3.31
N ASP A 37 -10.53 6.16 4.55
CA ASP A 37 -9.82 6.95 5.54
C ASP A 37 -9.98 6.23 6.89
N HIS A 38 -8.89 5.65 7.38
CA HIS A 38 -8.90 4.85 8.59
C HIS A 38 -7.73 5.24 9.49
N VAL A 39 -8.05 5.60 10.74
CA VAL A 39 -7.09 5.95 11.77
C VAL A 39 -7.39 5.13 13.01
N THR A 40 -6.36 4.50 13.56
CA THR A 40 -6.39 3.78 14.83
C THR A 40 -5.28 4.31 15.74
N PRO A 41 -5.26 3.93 17.03
CA PRO A 41 -4.19 4.35 17.94
C PRO A 41 -2.77 3.95 17.51
N ASN A 42 -2.61 2.97 16.62
CA ASN A 42 -1.28 2.47 16.21
C ASN A 42 -1.07 2.46 14.69
N SER A 43 -2.03 2.92 13.91
CA SER A 43 -1.91 2.87 12.45
C SER A 43 -2.82 3.89 11.79
N ALA A 44 -2.47 4.27 10.58
CA ALA A 44 -3.33 5.07 9.74
C ALA A 44 -3.19 4.61 8.29
N SER A 45 -4.28 4.72 7.54
CA SER A 45 -4.31 4.41 6.12
C SER A 45 -5.32 5.27 5.39
N LEU A 46 -4.92 5.80 4.24
CA LEU A 46 -5.79 6.53 3.33
C LEU A 46 -5.65 5.92 1.95
N SER A 47 -6.78 5.72 1.26
CA SER A 47 -6.81 5.23 -0.11
C SER A 47 -7.54 6.20 -1.00
N PHE A 48 -6.96 6.46 -2.17
CA PHE A 48 -7.45 7.39 -3.18
C PHE A 48 -7.68 6.63 -4.48
N ALA A 49 -8.80 6.85 -5.16
CA ALA A 49 -9.14 6.15 -6.39
C ALA A 49 -9.52 7.12 -7.52
N ASN A 50 -9.17 6.73 -8.74
CA ASN A 50 -9.59 7.35 -10.00
C ASN A 50 -9.94 6.24 -10.99
N GLY A 51 -11.24 5.96 -11.15
CA GLY A 51 -11.71 4.77 -11.86
C GLY A 51 -11.16 3.50 -11.20
N ASP A 52 -10.58 2.62 -11.99
CA ASP A 52 -9.97 1.38 -11.49
C ASP A 52 -8.59 1.58 -10.86
N ARG A 53 -7.94 2.75 -11.04
CA ARG A 53 -6.63 3.02 -10.44
C ARG A 53 -6.79 3.48 -9.00
N TYR A 54 -5.91 3.03 -8.12
CA TYR A 54 -5.84 3.53 -6.75
C TYR A 54 -4.41 3.77 -6.28
N LEU A 55 -4.28 4.66 -5.28
CA LEU A 55 -3.12 4.78 -4.42
C LEU A 55 -3.55 4.55 -2.97
N ALA A 56 -2.81 3.73 -2.24
CA ALA A 56 -3.03 3.51 -0.81
C ALA A 56 -1.76 3.88 -0.05
N LEU A 57 -1.88 4.82 0.89
CA LEU A 57 -0.84 5.20 1.81
C LEU A 57 -1.17 4.63 3.18
N SER A 58 -0.18 4.05 3.86
CA SER A 58 -0.38 3.54 5.21
C SER A 58 0.89 3.61 6.05
N LEU A 59 0.69 3.66 7.35
CA LEU A 59 1.75 3.43 8.35
C LEU A 59 1.22 2.55 9.47
N SER A 60 2.14 1.85 10.14
CA SER A 60 1.86 1.05 11.32
C SER A 60 3.00 1.24 12.33
N PHE A 61 2.60 1.51 13.57
CA PHE A 61 3.45 1.56 14.74
C PHE A 61 3.32 0.28 15.60
N ASP A 62 2.75 -0.80 15.04
CA ASP A 62 2.82 -2.11 15.70
C ASP A 62 4.30 -2.51 15.86
N PRO A 63 4.75 -2.91 17.05
CA PRO A 63 6.15 -3.30 17.27
C PRO A 63 6.63 -4.45 16.37
N ARG A 64 5.70 -5.27 15.85
CA ARG A 64 5.99 -6.36 14.92
C ARG A 64 6.24 -5.89 13.49
N ASP A 65 5.85 -4.65 13.18
CA ASP A 65 6.01 -4.02 11.86
C ASP A 65 7.28 -3.17 11.76
N ALA A 66 8.20 -3.24 12.73
CA ALA A 66 9.45 -2.48 12.71
C ALA A 66 10.39 -2.92 11.55
N PRO A 67 11.07 -1.99 10.85
CA PRO A 67 11.02 -0.54 11.07
C PRO A 67 9.69 0.08 10.64
N HIS A 68 9.17 1.01 11.45
CA HIS A 68 7.96 1.75 11.11
C HIS A 68 8.23 2.58 9.86
N ALA A 69 7.32 2.52 8.89
CA ALA A 69 7.54 3.20 7.64
C ALA A 69 6.22 3.57 6.97
N CYS A 70 6.26 4.65 6.19
CA CYS A 70 5.18 4.98 5.28
C CYS A 70 5.25 4.08 4.05
N ARG A 71 4.20 3.30 3.83
CA ARG A 71 4.03 2.43 2.66
C ARG A 71 3.11 3.12 1.67
N VAL A 72 3.49 3.06 0.40
CA VAL A 72 2.68 3.58 -0.72
C VAL A 72 2.51 2.45 -1.71
N ILE A 73 1.25 2.07 -1.95
CA ILE A 73 0.86 1.06 -2.94
C ILE A 73 0.14 1.77 -4.08
N LEU A 74 0.51 1.44 -5.31
CA LEU A 74 -0.25 1.74 -6.52
C LEU A 74 -0.97 0.47 -6.96
N GLY A 75 -2.21 0.57 -7.41
CA GLY A 75 -2.96 -0.59 -7.88
C GLY A 75 -4.00 -0.30 -8.94
N GLU A 76 -4.48 -1.36 -9.58
CA GLU A 76 -5.54 -1.31 -10.59
C GLU A 76 -6.55 -2.44 -10.35
N GLY A 77 -7.74 -2.08 -9.86
CA GLY A 77 -8.82 -3.00 -9.48
C GLY A 77 -9.32 -2.76 -8.06
N SER A 78 -9.77 -3.82 -7.40
CA SER A 78 -10.32 -3.74 -6.05
C SER A 78 -9.26 -3.43 -4.99
N LEU A 79 -9.62 -2.59 -4.02
CA LEU A 79 -8.87 -2.36 -2.79
C LEU A 79 -9.13 -3.44 -1.71
N GLU A 80 -9.96 -4.43 -2.00
CA GLU A 80 -10.29 -5.53 -1.07
C GLU A 80 -9.28 -6.67 -1.13
N MET A 81 -9.01 -7.28 0.03
CA MET A 81 -8.26 -8.54 0.09
C MET A 81 -9.12 -9.69 -0.45
N PRO A 82 -8.52 -10.69 -1.13
CA PRO A 82 -7.09 -10.80 -1.46
C PRO A 82 -6.68 -10.04 -2.74
N GLU A 83 -7.61 -9.42 -3.46
CA GLU A 83 -7.36 -8.86 -4.79
C GLU A 83 -6.30 -7.75 -4.79
N CYS A 84 -6.34 -6.83 -3.82
CA CYS A 84 -5.41 -5.71 -3.73
C CYS A 84 -3.93 -6.11 -3.53
N ASP A 85 -3.70 -7.32 -3.03
CA ASP A 85 -2.34 -7.86 -2.86
C ASP A 85 -1.77 -8.39 -4.18
N TRP A 86 -2.64 -8.83 -5.11
CA TRP A 86 -2.23 -9.27 -6.45
C TRP A 86 -2.21 -8.13 -7.46
N ASN A 87 -3.13 -7.16 -7.32
CA ASN A 87 -3.36 -6.12 -8.30
C ASN A 87 -2.50 -4.87 -8.09
N GLY A 88 -1.76 -4.77 -6.98
CA GLY A 88 -0.96 -3.60 -6.62
C GLY A 88 0.53 -3.89 -6.42
N ILE A 89 1.33 -2.82 -6.44
CA ILE A 89 2.77 -2.84 -6.16
C ILE A 89 3.15 -1.68 -5.25
N GLY A 90 4.23 -1.83 -4.49
CA GLY A 90 4.83 -0.71 -3.79
C GLY A 90 5.45 0.31 -4.74
N LEU A 91 5.34 1.61 -4.43
CA LEU A 91 5.93 2.70 -5.21
C LEU A 91 7.42 2.50 -5.49
N TRP A 92 8.15 1.95 -4.52
CA TRP A 92 9.57 1.62 -4.63
C TRP A 92 9.90 0.70 -5.80
N ARG A 93 8.95 -0.10 -6.32
CA ARG A 93 9.16 -0.94 -7.52
C ARG A 93 9.28 -0.12 -8.80
N LEU A 94 8.90 1.16 -8.78
CA LEU A 94 8.97 2.08 -9.91
C LEU A 94 10.14 3.07 -9.79
N VAL A 95 10.93 3.00 -8.72
CA VAL A 95 12.11 3.85 -8.50
C VAL A 95 13.35 3.13 -9.02
N ASP A 96 14.19 3.83 -9.80
CA ASP A 96 15.34 3.23 -10.48
C ASP A 96 16.57 3.03 -9.56
N GLU A 97 16.61 3.66 -8.38
CA GLU A 97 17.67 3.48 -7.38
C GLU A 97 17.19 2.71 -6.12
N PRO A 98 17.98 1.77 -5.57
CA PRO A 98 17.62 0.94 -4.41
C PRO A 98 17.57 1.70 -3.07
N ARG A 99 17.58 3.04 -3.07
CA ARG A 99 17.51 3.87 -1.86
C ARG A 99 16.17 3.77 -1.12
N THR A 100 15.12 3.29 -1.80
CA THR A 100 13.74 3.44 -1.32
C THR A 100 13.16 2.13 -0.82
N ASN A 101 13.63 1.65 0.33
CA ASN A 101 12.71 0.91 1.22
C ASN A 101 11.62 1.90 1.71
N PRO A 102 10.47 1.45 2.22
CA PRO A 102 9.43 2.38 2.66
C PRO A 102 10.01 3.42 3.63
N VAL A 103 9.59 4.69 3.50
CA VAL A 103 10.22 5.83 4.18
C VAL A 103 10.09 5.64 5.69
N GLU A 104 11.21 5.40 6.37
CA GLU A 104 11.24 5.07 7.80
C GLU A 104 10.77 6.26 8.65
N ILE A 105 10.02 5.95 9.71
CA ILE A 105 9.50 6.91 10.69
C ILE A 105 10.04 6.48 12.06
N LYS A 106 10.90 7.30 12.69
CA LYS A 106 11.50 7.00 14.00
C LYS A 106 10.77 7.71 15.14
N GLY A 107 9.94 8.70 14.82
CA GLY A 107 9.06 9.38 15.78
C GLY A 107 8.03 10.27 15.10
N ILE A 108 7.20 10.96 15.89
CA ILE A 108 6.15 11.87 15.40
C ILE A 108 6.72 12.94 14.47
N ASP A 109 7.92 13.45 14.78
CA ASP A 109 8.54 14.56 14.04
C ASP A 109 9.00 14.16 12.62
N ASP A 110 9.12 12.86 12.34
CA ASP A 110 9.51 12.35 11.02
C ASP A 110 8.31 12.18 10.07
N VAL A 111 7.08 12.31 10.57
CA VAL A 111 5.87 12.05 9.75
C VAL A 111 5.80 13.01 8.56
N ASP A 112 6.06 14.30 8.81
CA ASP A 112 5.93 15.34 7.80
C ASP A 112 7.03 15.21 6.73
N SER A 113 8.28 14.95 7.14
CA SER A 113 9.39 14.72 6.22
C SER A 113 9.19 13.46 5.40
N ALA A 114 8.66 12.39 6.01
CA ALA A 114 8.33 11.16 5.30
C ALA A 114 7.26 11.37 4.21
N LEU A 115 6.22 12.16 4.50
CA LEU A 115 5.18 12.48 3.52
C LEU A 115 5.67 13.41 2.41
N ALA A 116 6.54 14.37 2.72
CA ALA A 116 7.19 15.20 1.71
C ALA A 116 8.06 14.35 0.76
N GLU A 117 8.79 13.36 1.29
CA GLU A 117 9.56 12.42 0.48
C GLU A 117 8.65 11.54 -0.38
N VAL A 118 7.55 11.01 0.17
CA VAL A 118 6.55 10.25 -0.59
C VAL A 118 5.98 11.06 -1.76
N LEU A 119 5.64 12.33 -1.52
CA LEU A 119 5.14 13.22 -2.58
C LEU A 119 6.18 13.38 -3.70
N MET A 120 7.43 13.65 -3.34
CA MET A 120 8.53 13.75 -4.31
C MET A 120 8.71 12.45 -5.10
N GLN A 121 8.70 11.29 -4.42
CA GLN A 121 8.82 9.98 -5.08
C GLN A 121 7.64 9.71 -6.03
N LEU A 122 6.41 10.06 -5.64
CA LEU A 122 5.24 9.92 -6.53
C LEU A 122 5.38 10.74 -7.80
N GLN A 123 5.82 12.00 -7.67
CA GLN A 123 6.05 12.90 -8.80
C GLN A 123 7.14 12.42 -9.75
N GLN A 124 8.21 11.81 -9.22
CA GLN A 124 9.35 11.36 -10.00
C GLN A 124 9.16 9.96 -10.61
N ALA A 125 8.66 9.01 -9.83
CA ALA A 125 8.64 7.59 -10.20
C ALA A 125 7.34 7.13 -10.86
N ALA A 126 6.21 7.76 -10.53
CA ALA A 126 4.88 7.37 -11.01
C ALA A 126 4.11 8.44 -11.83
N PRO A 127 4.75 9.39 -12.54
CA PRO A 127 4.01 10.46 -13.22
C PRO A 127 3.07 9.93 -14.33
N ASP A 128 3.45 8.84 -15.01
CA ASP A 128 2.64 8.20 -16.04
C ASP A 128 1.39 7.54 -15.44
N PHE A 129 1.55 6.82 -14.32
CA PHE A 129 0.43 6.17 -13.63
C PHE A 129 -0.60 7.19 -13.14
N LEU A 130 -0.12 8.30 -12.56
CA LEU A 130 -0.99 9.40 -12.11
C LEU A 130 -1.82 9.98 -13.27
N ARG A 131 -1.24 10.09 -14.47
CA ARG A 131 -1.93 10.56 -15.69
C ARG A 131 -2.74 9.47 -16.41
N GLY A 132 -2.74 8.25 -15.89
CA GLY A 132 -3.52 7.13 -16.42
C GLY A 132 -2.79 6.21 -17.40
N ASP A 133 -1.51 6.45 -17.69
CA ASP A 133 -0.68 5.49 -18.40
C ASP A 133 -0.11 4.46 -17.43
N VAL A 134 -0.70 3.26 -17.47
CA VAL A 134 -0.43 2.17 -16.54
C VAL A 134 0.60 1.16 -17.07
N ARG A 135 1.24 1.40 -18.22
CA ARG A 135 2.13 0.42 -18.87
C ARG A 135 3.31 0.02 -17.98
N ARG A 136 4.06 0.99 -17.44
CA ARG A 136 5.20 0.74 -16.53
C ARG A 136 4.75 0.04 -15.26
N PHE A 137 3.63 0.48 -14.68
CA PHE A 137 3.02 -0.13 -13.50
C PHE A 137 2.65 -1.60 -13.73
N ARG A 138 1.95 -1.92 -14.82
CA ARG A 138 1.54 -3.31 -15.13
C ARG A 138 2.75 -4.20 -15.35
N ALA A 139 3.78 -3.72 -16.06
CA ALA A 139 5.03 -4.46 -16.23
C ALA A 139 5.71 -4.78 -14.89
N ALA A 140 5.81 -3.79 -13.99
CA ALA A 140 6.37 -3.99 -12.64
C ALA A 140 5.52 -4.94 -11.78
N ARG A 141 4.18 -4.90 -11.91
CA ARG A 141 3.26 -5.83 -11.24
C ARG A 141 3.45 -7.27 -11.71
N VAL A 142 3.54 -7.48 -13.01
CA VAL A 142 3.80 -8.82 -13.60
C VAL A 142 5.12 -9.37 -13.06
N GLU A 143 6.17 -8.54 -13.06
CA GLU A 143 7.47 -8.91 -12.52
C GLU A 143 7.42 -9.25 -11.02
N GLN A 144 6.68 -8.48 -10.21
CA GLN A 144 6.47 -8.77 -8.78
C GLN A 144 5.78 -10.12 -8.58
N ASN A 145 4.81 -10.45 -9.43
CA ASN A 145 3.96 -11.63 -9.26
C ASN A 145 4.51 -12.89 -9.94
N LYS A 146 5.62 -12.81 -10.69
CA LYS A 146 6.12 -13.92 -11.52
C LYS A 146 6.42 -15.20 -10.71
N ASP A 147 7.05 -15.03 -9.55
CA ASP A 147 7.47 -16.12 -8.66
C ASP A 147 6.55 -16.26 -7.42
N ARG A 148 5.49 -15.44 -7.33
CA ARG A 148 4.56 -15.46 -6.19
C ARG A 148 3.65 -16.68 -6.27
N GLU A 149 3.66 -17.53 -5.25
CA GLU A 149 2.71 -18.65 -5.16
C GLU A 149 1.32 -18.18 -4.69
N PRO A 150 0.23 -18.82 -5.17
CA PRO A 150 -1.09 -18.59 -4.62
C PRO A 150 -1.14 -18.84 -3.10
N TYR A 151 -2.05 -18.17 -2.40
CA TYR A 151 -2.26 -18.44 -0.98
C TYR A 151 -2.62 -19.88 -0.72
N THR A 152 -2.25 -20.35 0.46
CA THR A 152 -2.61 -21.68 0.94
C THR A 152 -3.70 -21.56 1.98
N ILE A 153 -4.77 -22.33 1.81
CA ILE A 153 -5.85 -22.48 2.79
C ILE A 153 -5.74 -23.86 3.47
N TRP A 154 -6.10 -23.88 4.74
CA TRP A 154 -6.18 -25.09 5.55
C TRP A 154 -7.65 -25.44 5.77
N ALA A 155 -8.06 -26.62 5.33
CA ALA A 155 -9.43 -27.09 5.50
C ALA A 155 -9.46 -28.59 5.83
N PRO A 156 -10.46 -29.07 6.59
CA PRO A 156 -10.65 -30.49 6.79
C PRO A 156 -11.00 -31.19 5.47
N ASP A 157 -10.40 -32.35 5.23
CA ASP A 157 -10.76 -33.25 4.16
C ASP A 157 -12.06 -34.02 4.48
N ARG A 158 -12.46 -34.95 3.60
CA ARG A 158 -13.67 -35.78 3.79
C ARG A 158 -13.59 -36.68 5.05
N ALA A 159 -12.39 -36.94 5.56
CA ALA A 159 -12.15 -37.72 6.77
C ALA A 159 -11.98 -36.81 8.02
N GLY A 160 -12.14 -35.50 7.89
CA GLY A 160 -11.98 -34.52 8.98
C GLY A 160 -10.53 -34.14 9.28
N LYS A 161 -9.56 -34.63 8.51
CA LYS A 161 -8.14 -34.29 8.67
C LYS A 161 -7.85 -32.97 7.98
N TYR A 162 -7.21 -32.02 8.67
CA TYR A 162 -6.79 -30.77 8.06
C TYR A 162 -5.68 -31.00 7.04
N VAL A 163 -5.91 -30.53 5.81
CA VAL A 163 -4.95 -30.53 4.71
C VAL A 163 -4.80 -29.12 4.16
N SER A 164 -3.60 -28.79 3.71
CA SER A 164 -3.33 -27.55 2.98
C SER A 164 -3.60 -27.74 1.49
N ARG A 165 -4.17 -26.72 0.86
CA ARG A 165 -4.33 -26.64 -0.60
C ARG A 165 -4.25 -25.19 -1.07
N PRO A 166 -3.88 -24.94 -2.33
CA PRO A 166 -3.97 -23.60 -2.90
C PRO A 166 -5.40 -23.05 -2.82
N ASP A 167 -5.53 -21.77 -2.51
CA ASP A 167 -6.78 -21.03 -2.53
C ASP A 167 -7.22 -20.80 -4.00
N PRO A 168 -8.40 -21.30 -4.40
CA PRO A 168 -8.90 -21.10 -5.76
C PRO A 168 -9.02 -19.63 -6.16
N ALA A 169 -9.40 -18.74 -5.22
CA ALA A 169 -9.49 -17.30 -5.51
C ALA A 169 -8.09 -16.72 -5.80
N SER A 170 -7.10 -17.04 -4.97
CA SER A 170 -5.72 -16.63 -5.21
C SER A 170 -5.11 -17.18 -6.50
N ILE A 171 -5.47 -18.40 -6.94
CA ILE A 171 -5.04 -18.93 -8.24
C ILE A 171 -5.56 -18.06 -9.38
N ALA A 172 -6.86 -17.76 -9.38
CA ALA A 172 -7.48 -16.92 -10.40
C ALA A 172 -6.87 -15.50 -10.43
N LEU A 173 -6.54 -14.94 -9.25
CA LEU A 173 -5.88 -13.65 -9.13
C LEU A 173 -4.45 -13.67 -9.70
N LYS A 174 -3.66 -14.71 -9.41
CA LYS A 174 -2.34 -14.92 -10.03
C LYS A 174 -2.45 -14.93 -11.55
N GLU A 175 -3.37 -15.74 -12.10
CA GLU A 175 -3.56 -15.85 -13.54
C GLU A 175 -3.94 -14.52 -14.20
N ARG A 176 -4.74 -13.69 -13.51
CA ARG A 176 -5.19 -12.36 -13.96
C ARG A 176 -4.09 -11.30 -13.90
N TYR A 177 -3.28 -11.29 -12.85
CA TYR A 177 -2.36 -10.18 -12.55
C TYR A 177 -0.88 -10.48 -12.80
N SER A 178 -0.52 -11.71 -13.17
CA SER A 178 0.83 -12.10 -13.58
C SER A 178 1.04 -12.08 -15.11
N LYS A 179 0.15 -11.44 -15.87
CA LYS A 179 0.26 -11.29 -17.33
C LYS A 179 0.15 -9.81 -17.75
N PRO A 180 0.78 -9.40 -18.87
CA PRO A 180 0.77 -8.02 -19.36
C PRO A 180 -0.63 -7.48 -19.66
#